data_AF-A0A538DGD6-F1
#
_entry.id   AF-A0A538DGD6-F1
#
_cell.length_a   1.000
_cell.length_b   1.000
_cell.length_c   1.000
_cell.angle_alpha   90.00
_cell.angle_beta   90.00
_cell.angle_gamma   90.00
#
_symmetry.space_group_name_H-M   'P 1'
#
loop_
_entity.id
_entity.type
_entity.pdbx_description
1 polymer ?
#
loop_
_entity_poly.entity_id
_entity_poly.type
_entity_poly.pdbx_seq_one_letter_code
_entity_poly.pdbx_strand_id
1 'polypeptide(L)'
;KVYSAPVLAGMEKGVVALYQKCPHLGCRVPNCNTSQWFECPCHGSQYSRVGEKRGGPAPRGMDRFAMSVTDDVLTVDTGTVIQGPPIGTNTTGQEAEGPHCVGGAAAAGHA
;
A
#
# COMPACT_ATOMS: atom_id res chain seq x y z
N LYS A 1 -18.93 0.96 -1.69
CA LYS A 1 -17.82 0.00 -1.86
C LYS A 1 -16.52 0.79 -1.75
N VAL A 2 -15.51 0.29 -1.02
CA VAL A 2 -14.25 1.02 -0.76
C VAL A 2 -13.40 1.20 -2.02
N TYR A 3 -13.43 0.20 -2.92
CA TYR A 3 -12.69 0.20 -4.18
C TYR A 3 -13.62 0.44 -5.37
N SER A 4 -13.12 1.16 -6.38
CA SER A 4 -13.81 1.40 -7.65
C SER A 4 -13.79 0.15 -8.53
N ALA A 5 -14.70 0.08 -9.51
CA ALA A 5 -14.81 -1.08 -10.40
C ALA A 5 -13.49 -1.43 -11.13
N PRO A 6 -12.70 -0.48 -11.67
CA PRO A 6 -11.43 -0.80 -12.31
C PRO A 6 -10.36 -1.36 -11.36
N VAL A 7 -10.46 -1.06 -10.05
CA VAL A 7 -9.59 -1.67 -9.04
C VAL A 7 -10.08 -3.08 -8.71
N LEU A 8 -11.39 -3.26 -8.56
CA LEU A 8 -11.99 -4.56 -8.23
C LEU A 8 -11.72 -5.61 -9.31
N ALA A 9 -11.64 -5.22 -10.59
CA ALA A 9 -11.35 -6.13 -11.70
C ALA A 9 -10.08 -6.99 -11.48
N GLY A 10 -9.01 -6.39 -10.94
CA GLY A 10 -7.81 -7.14 -10.56
C GLY A 10 -7.97 -7.84 -9.21
N MET A 11 -8.57 -7.18 -8.21
CA MET A 11 -8.66 -7.72 -6.85
C MET A 11 -9.49 -9.01 -6.79
N GLU A 12 -10.54 -9.13 -7.61
CA GLU A 12 -11.35 -10.35 -7.75
C GLU A 12 -10.55 -11.52 -8.34
N LYS A 13 -9.40 -11.25 -8.98
CA LYS A 13 -8.41 -12.23 -9.44
C LYS A 13 -7.22 -12.39 -8.49
N GLY A 14 -7.28 -11.78 -7.31
CA GLY A 14 -6.23 -11.86 -6.29
C GLY A 14 -5.03 -10.94 -6.52
N VAL A 15 -5.14 -9.96 -7.42
CA VAL A 15 -4.05 -9.02 -7.75
C VAL A 15 -4.45 -7.57 -7.51
N VAL A 16 -3.50 -6.72 -7.13
CA VAL A 16 -3.72 -5.27 -7.02
C VAL A 16 -2.51 -4.52 -7.53
N ALA A 17 -2.74 -3.55 -8.41
CA ALA A 17 -1.70 -2.68 -8.92
C ALA A 17 -1.61 -1.41 -8.05
N LEU A 18 -0.54 -1.29 -7.28
CA LEU A 18 -0.27 -0.14 -6.41
C LEU A 18 0.79 0.76 -7.05
N TYR A 19 0.62 2.08 -6.92
CA TYR A 19 1.67 3.02 -7.24
C TYR A 19 2.72 2.95 -6.13
N GLN A 20 3.95 2.55 -6.46
CA GLN A 20 5.11 2.54 -5.57
C GLN A 20 5.61 3.96 -5.21
N LYS A 21 4.68 4.85 -4.85
CA LYS A 21 4.88 6.25 -4.50
C LYS A 21 4.07 6.55 -3.24
N CYS A 22 4.77 6.96 -2.18
CA CYS A 22 4.17 7.29 -0.91
C CYS A 22 3.22 8.51 -1.05
N PRO A 23 1.93 8.40 -0.68
CA PRO A 23 0.99 9.53 -0.67
C PRO A 23 1.36 10.70 0.26
N HIS A 24 2.38 10.56 1.10
CA HIS A 24 2.89 11.66 1.91
C HIS A 24 3.57 12.71 1.02
N LEU A 25 4.79 12.43 0.55
CA LEU A 25 5.61 13.36 -0.25
C LEU A 25 6.27 12.69 -1.47
N GLY A 26 5.83 11.48 -1.83
CA GLY A 26 6.24 10.83 -3.07
C GLY A 26 7.48 9.95 -3.02
N CYS A 27 8.03 9.64 -1.85
CA CYS A 27 9.12 8.66 -1.72
C CYS A 27 8.74 7.29 -2.32
N ARG A 28 9.72 6.57 -2.85
CA ARG A 28 9.56 5.15 -3.20
C ARG A 28 9.30 4.32 -1.94
N VAL A 29 8.35 3.38 -2.01
CA VAL A 29 7.97 2.53 -0.87
C VAL A 29 8.42 1.08 -1.11
N PRO A 30 9.44 0.57 -0.39
CA PRO A 30 9.84 -0.84 -0.45
C PRO A 30 8.83 -1.73 0.30
N ASN A 31 8.92 -3.05 0.03
CA ASN A 31 8.28 -4.06 0.86
C ASN A 31 9.15 -4.35 2.09
N CYS A 32 8.53 -4.81 3.17
CA CYS A 32 9.19 -5.34 4.34
C CYS A 32 8.91 -6.84 4.43
N ASN A 33 9.97 -7.65 4.35
CA ASN A 33 9.84 -9.12 4.33
C ASN A 33 9.41 -9.69 5.69
N THR A 34 9.59 -8.97 6.78
CA THR A 34 9.20 -9.45 8.12
C THR A 34 7.75 -9.09 8.43
N SER A 35 7.38 -7.80 8.35
CA SER A 35 5.99 -7.36 8.61
C SER A 35 5.02 -7.72 7.48
N GLN A 36 5.53 -8.03 6.28
CA GLN A 36 4.77 -8.25 5.04
C GLN A 36 3.95 -7.03 4.60
N TRP A 37 4.40 -5.84 5.03
CA TRP A 37 3.81 -4.55 4.70
C TRP A 37 4.72 -3.75 3.76
N PHE A 38 4.18 -2.69 3.16
CA PHE A 38 4.97 -1.68 2.48
C PHE A 38 5.32 -0.56 3.46
N GLU A 39 6.61 -0.24 3.58
CA GLU A 39 7.10 0.65 4.63
C GLU A 39 7.98 1.74 4.05
N CYS A 40 7.54 2.99 4.14
CA CYS A 40 8.23 4.14 3.59
C CYS A 40 9.35 4.60 4.56
N PRO A 41 10.63 4.52 4.16
CA PRO A 41 11.75 4.81 5.05
C PRO A 41 11.91 6.30 5.36
N CYS A 42 11.30 7.19 4.58
CA CYS A 42 11.49 8.64 4.72
C CYS A 42 10.90 9.18 6.04
N HIS A 43 9.66 8.80 6.36
CA HIS A 43 8.92 9.32 7.52
C HIS A 43 8.04 8.26 8.21
N GLY A 44 8.28 6.97 7.91
CA GLY A 44 7.60 5.86 8.58
C GLY A 44 6.14 5.65 8.20
N SER A 45 5.69 6.08 7.01
CA SER A 45 4.35 5.68 6.54
C SER A 45 4.32 4.19 6.23
N GLN A 46 3.32 3.49 6.73
CA GLN A 46 3.20 2.03 6.60
C GLN A 46 1.87 1.70 5.92
N TYR A 47 1.88 0.68 5.06
CA TYR A 47 0.72 0.22 4.32
C TYR A 47 0.65 -1.31 4.35
N SER A 48 -0.56 -1.87 4.44
CA SER A 48 -0.78 -3.31 4.29
C SER A 48 -0.37 -3.81 2.90
N ARG A 49 -0.39 -5.13 2.69
CA ARG A 49 -0.06 -5.78 1.41
C ARG A 49 -0.98 -5.34 0.25
N VAL A 50 -2.15 -4.77 0.56
CA VAL A 50 -3.10 -4.19 -0.41
C VAL A 50 -3.05 -2.66 -0.48
N GLY A 51 -2.03 -2.04 0.13
CA GLY A 51 -1.78 -0.61 0.08
C GLY A 51 -2.68 0.23 0.99
N GLU A 52 -3.41 -0.37 1.94
CA GLU A 52 -4.20 0.38 2.91
C GLU A 52 -3.29 0.98 3.98
N LYS A 53 -3.51 2.24 4.36
CA LYS A 53 -2.68 2.90 5.39
C LYS A 53 -2.83 2.18 6.73
N ARG A 54 -1.69 1.93 7.39
CA ARG A 54 -1.59 1.38 8.75
C ARG A 54 -0.88 2.33 9.72
N GLY A 55 0.13 3.07 9.27
CA GLY A 55 0.94 3.93 10.14
C GLY A 55 1.51 5.17 9.45
N GLY A 56 2.10 6.06 10.24
CA GLY A 56 2.83 7.26 9.80
C GLY A 56 1.98 8.38 9.18
N PRO A 57 2.64 9.39 8.58
CA PRO A 57 2.04 10.69 8.25
C PRO A 57 1.27 10.77 6.91
N ALA A 58 1.36 9.78 6.03
CA ALA A 58 0.63 9.82 4.75
C ALA A 58 -0.89 10.00 4.98
N PRO A 59 -1.60 10.87 4.26
CA PRO A 59 -3.00 11.19 4.59
C PRO A 59 -4.02 10.11 4.17
N ARG A 60 -3.57 9.05 3.47
CA ARG A 60 -4.41 7.97 2.92
C ARG A 60 -3.54 6.77 2.54
N GLY A 61 -4.15 5.67 2.11
CA GLY A 61 -3.40 4.52 1.56
C GLY A 61 -2.82 4.81 0.16
N MET A 62 -2.06 3.85 -0.36
CA MET A 62 -1.34 3.94 -1.63
C MET A 62 -2.30 4.10 -2.81
N ASP A 63 -1.88 4.89 -3.80
CA ASP A 63 -2.60 5.02 -5.06
C ASP A 63 -2.60 3.71 -5.84
N ARG A 64 -3.57 3.57 -6.72
CA ARG A 64 -3.80 2.39 -7.52
C ARG A 64 -3.87 2.74 -8.98
N PHE A 65 -3.75 1.74 -9.83
CA PHE A 65 -4.00 1.86 -11.25
C PHE A 65 -5.29 1.14 -11.61
N ALA A 66 -5.98 1.65 -12.63
CA ALA A 66 -7.07 0.91 -13.25
C ALA A 66 -6.53 -0.41 -13.83
N MET A 67 -7.27 -1.49 -13.65
CA MET A 67 -6.91 -2.81 -14.14
C MET A 67 -8.06 -3.39 -14.97
N SER A 68 -7.70 -4.23 -15.93
CA SER A 68 -8.63 -5.13 -16.60
C SER A 68 -8.01 -6.52 -16.69
N VAL A 69 -8.85 -7.54 -16.73
CA VAL A 69 -8.42 -8.93 -16.94
C VAL A 69 -9.25 -9.50 -18.08
N THR A 70 -8.58 -9.99 -19.12
CA THR A 70 -9.20 -10.60 -20.29
C THR A 70 -8.32 -11.76 -20.73
N ASP A 71 -8.89 -12.95 -20.93
CA ASP A 71 -8.17 -14.16 -21.32
C ASP A 71 -6.91 -14.43 -20.46
N ASP A 72 -7.07 -14.31 -19.13
CA ASP A 72 -6.01 -14.42 -18.12
C ASP A 72 -4.84 -13.43 -18.25
N VAL A 73 -4.96 -12.43 -19.12
CA VAL A 73 -4.02 -11.31 -19.23
C VAL A 73 -4.49 -10.16 -18.32
N LEU A 74 -3.67 -9.84 -17.31
CA LEU A 74 -3.82 -8.62 -16.53
C LEU A 74 -3.23 -7.43 -17.27
N THR A 75 -4.05 -6.44 -17.58
CA THR A 75 -3.60 -5.14 -18.10
C THR A 75 -3.70 -4.10 -16.98
N VAL A 76 -2.62 -3.33 -16.78
CA VAL A 76 -2.56 -2.22 -15.83
C VAL A 76 -2.48 -0.92 -16.63
N ASP A 77 -3.49 -0.06 -16.52
CA ASP A 77 -3.48 1.27 -17.13
C ASP A 77 -2.77 2.27 -16.20
N THR A 78 -1.50 2.54 -16.50
CA THR A 78 -0.67 3.48 -15.74
C THR A 78 -1.04 4.95 -15.99
N GLY A 79 -1.88 5.25 -16.99
CA GLY A 79 -2.42 6.58 -17.25
C GLY A 79 -3.58 6.95 -16.33
N THR A 80 -4.28 5.95 -15.78
CA THR A 80 -5.42 6.14 -14.90
C THR A 80 -5.06 5.83 -13.44
N VAL A 81 -4.61 6.86 -12.72
CA VAL A 81 -4.30 6.78 -11.28
C VAL A 81 -5.56 7.00 -10.45
N ILE A 82 -5.86 6.04 -9.57
CA ILE A 82 -7.01 6.07 -8.65
C ILE A 82 -6.49 6.32 -7.24
N GLN A 83 -7.02 7.35 -6.57
CA GLN A 83 -6.58 7.71 -5.22
C GLN A 83 -6.73 6.54 -4.25
N GLY A 84 -5.73 6.38 -3.39
CA GLY A 84 -5.76 5.38 -2.33
C GLY A 84 -6.93 5.57 -1.36
N PRO A 85 -7.31 4.52 -0.61
CA PRO A 85 -8.50 4.54 0.22
C PRO A 85 -8.27 5.43 1.47
N PRO A 86 -9.34 5.93 2.11
CA PRO A 86 -9.23 6.77 3.29
C PRO A 86 -8.59 6.04 4.48
N ILE A 87 -8.09 6.82 5.45
CA ILE A 87 -7.57 6.29 6.73
C ILE A 87 -8.66 5.45 7.42
N GLY A 88 -8.25 4.35 8.07
CA GLY A 88 -9.17 3.42 8.75
C GLY A 88 -9.72 2.32 7.85
N THR A 89 -9.45 2.36 6.55
CA THR A 89 -9.78 1.25 5.64
C THR A 89 -8.99 -0.01 6.02
N ASN A 90 -9.70 -1.10 6.33
CA ASN A 90 -9.13 -2.40 6.64
C ASN A 90 -9.98 -3.52 6.03
N THR A 91 -9.85 -3.76 4.71
CA THR A 91 -10.67 -4.77 4.03
C THR A 91 -10.13 -6.19 4.17
N THR A 92 -8.88 -6.34 4.63
CA THR A 92 -8.21 -7.65 4.73
C THR A 92 -8.08 -8.16 6.16
N GLY A 93 -8.21 -7.28 7.17
CA GLY A 93 -7.85 -7.62 8.55
C GLY A 93 -6.35 -7.89 8.73
N GLN A 94 -5.51 -7.58 7.74
CA GLN A 94 -4.09 -7.88 7.81
C GLN A 94 -3.40 -7.00 8.85
N GLU A 95 -2.95 -7.63 9.91
CA GLU A 95 -2.01 -7.09 10.89
C GLU A 95 -0.55 -7.30 10.41
N ALA A 96 0.42 -6.70 11.10
CA ALA A 96 1.83 -6.94 10.79
C ALA A 96 2.20 -8.37 11.16
N GLU A 97 2.78 -9.13 10.21
CA GLU A 97 3.10 -10.55 10.41
C GLU A 97 4.43 -10.76 11.17
N GLY A 98 5.20 -9.69 11.35
CA GLY A 98 6.49 -9.66 12.01
C GLY A 98 6.99 -8.24 12.25
N PRO A 99 8.23 -8.06 12.72
CA PRO A 99 8.79 -6.75 13.01
C PRO A 99 8.79 -5.81 11.80
N HIS A 100 8.63 -4.51 12.03
CA HIS A 100 8.78 -3.49 10.98
C HIS A 100 10.25 -3.37 10.54
N CYS A 101 10.45 -3.15 9.24
CA CYS A 101 11.76 -2.90 8.64
C CYS A 101 12.18 -1.45 8.80
N VAL A 102 11.22 -0.52 8.87
CA VAL A 102 11.46 0.89 9.20
C VAL A 102 11.14 1.14 10.67
N GLY A 103 12.01 1.89 11.36
CA GLY A 103 11.83 2.21 12.78
C GLY A 103 12.65 1.36 13.77
N GLY A 104 13.58 0.53 13.30
CA GLY A 104 14.53 -0.23 14.14
C GLY A 104 15.70 0.58 14.73
N ALA A 105 15.74 1.91 14.57
CA ALA A 105 16.80 2.78 15.08
C ALA A 105 16.29 4.14 15.60
N ALA A 106 15.11 4.15 16.25
CA ALA A 106 14.58 5.35 16.93
C ALA A 106 14.07 5.05 18.35
N ALA A 107 14.52 3.95 18.97
CA ALA A 107 14.23 3.60 20.36
C ALA A 107 15.46 3.08 21.13
N ALA A 108 16.67 3.45 20.70
CA ALA A 108 17.90 3.20 21.45
C ALA A 108 18.81 4.42 21.33
N GLY A 109 18.97 5.16 22.43
CA GLY A 109 20.02 6.20 22.57
C GLY A 109 19.53 7.63 22.66
N HIS A 110 18.88 7.99 23.76
CA HIS A 110 19.31 9.18 24.51
C HIS A 110 19.67 8.68 25.91
N ALA A 111 20.96 8.38 26.08
CA ALA A 111 21.61 8.43 27.37
C ALA A 111 21.73 9.89 27.81
#